data_AF-A0A0P9BT47-F1
#
_entry.id   AF-A0A0P9BT47-F1
#
_cell.length_a   1.000
_cell.length_b   1.000
_cell.length_c   1.000
_cell.angle_alpha   90.00
_cell.angle_beta   90.00
_cell.angle_gamma   90.00
#
_symmetry.space_group_name_H-M   'P 1'
#
loop_
_entity.id
_entity.type
_entity.pdbx_description
1 polymer ?
#
loop_
_entity_poly.entity_id
_entity_poly.type
_entity_poly.pdbx_seq_one_letter_code
_entity_poly.pdbx_strand_id
1 'polypeptide(L)'
;MINENNNQQIRINARLFDASHKSIQELNDVVARVNAIDGDLHAVTATLHKANILAGQVAEITRACQLAKTGVTNSNLLDHEEIETILTEVNDLPYQNAVEAVEFSRPTILSNGTTLLYILALPKVSNRRYELVRLYPTVSGGRQIVLEHHKFALNGEETYAVVGSCSTIGNITVCPEEDLIALEENSCIPRLLKGGHASCSYLRSNEEVVQTILKGSKQNLNIGGNSHFNEA
;
A
#
# COMPACT_ATOMS: atom_id res chain seq x y z
N MET A 1 22.42 -20.90 5.89
CA MET A 1 22.74 -20.81 4.44
C MET A 1 21.97 -19.61 3.92
N ILE A 2 22.56 -18.44 4.04
CA ILE A 2 21.96 -17.14 3.70
C ILE A 2 22.88 -16.59 2.62
N ASN A 3 22.47 -16.68 1.36
CA ASN A 3 22.98 -15.84 0.27
C ASN A 3 22.25 -16.17 -1.03
N GLU A 4 21.99 -15.09 -1.77
CA GLU A 4 21.55 -15.00 -3.16
C GLU A 4 20.03 -14.89 -3.39
N ASN A 5 19.67 -13.83 -4.11
CA ASN A 5 18.39 -13.52 -4.78
C ASN A 5 17.32 -12.70 -4.06
N ASN A 6 17.62 -11.43 -3.72
CA ASN A 6 16.54 -10.41 -3.71
C ASN A 6 16.93 -8.94 -3.93
N ASN A 7 18.17 -8.63 -4.32
CA ASN A 7 18.66 -7.24 -4.46
C ASN A 7 18.88 -6.81 -5.91
N GLN A 8 17.95 -7.08 -6.83
CA GLN A 8 17.90 -6.29 -8.05
C GLN A 8 17.29 -4.93 -7.71
N GLN A 9 18.14 -4.00 -7.26
CA GLN A 9 17.81 -2.59 -7.30
C GLN A 9 17.67 -2.18 -8.76
N ILE A 10 16.43 -2.12 -9.24
CA ILE A 10 16.13 -1.58 -10.56
C ILE A 10 16.42 -0.08 -10.50
N ARG A 11 17.41 0.37 -11.28
CA ARG A 11 17.71 1.79 -11.46
C ARG A 11 16.65 2.39 -12.36
N ILE A 12 15.68 3.05 -11.75
CA ILE A 12 14.57 3.74 -12.42
C ILE A 12 14.92 5.24 -12.51
N ASN A 13 14.60 5.88 -13.64
CA ASN A 13 14.85 7.26 -14.08
C ASN A 13 16.07 7.52 -14.98
N ALA A 14 16.62 6.51 -15.69
CA ALA A 14 17.73 6.74 -16.62
C ALA A 14 17.41 7.86 -17.64
N ARG A 15 16.19 7.86 -18.20
CA ARG A 15 15.77 8.87 -19.18
C ARG A 15 15.54 10.26 -18.61
N LEU A 16 15.03 10.40 -17.38
CA LEU A 16 14.84 11.71 -16.77
C LEU A 16 16.18 12.36 -16.45
N PHE A 17 17.15 11.56 -16.01
CA PHE A 17 18.55 11.98 -15.85
C PHE A 17 19.20 12.31 -17.19
N ASP A 18 19.06 11.46 -18.22
CA ASP A 18 19.63 11.69 -19.54
C ASP A 18 19.02 12.91 -20.23
N ALA A 19 17.70 13.09 -20.15
CA ALA A 19 16.99 14.24 -20.70
C ALA A 19 17.37 15.53 -19.97
N SER A 20 17.49 15.50 -18.65
CA SER A 20 17.95 16.65 -17.86
C SER A 20 19.41 16.99 -18.18
N HIS A 21 20.28 15.97 -18.26
CA HIS A 21 21.69 16.16 -18.58
C HIS A 21 21.88 16.71 -19.99
N LYS A 22 21.18 16.15 -20.98
CA LYS A 22 21.17 16.64 -22.36
C LYS A 22 20.61 18.06 -22.46
N SER A 23 19.54 18.36 -21.75
CA SER A 23 18.95 19.71 -21.73
C SER A 23 19.88 20.74 -21.07
N ILE A 24 20.62 20.35 -20.02
CA ILE A 24 21.64 21.20 -19.39
C ILE A 24 22.84 21.42 -20.32
N GLN A 25 23.33 20.37 -20.98
CA GLN A 25 24.41 20.48 -21.96
C GLN A 25 24.03 21.41 -23.11
N GLU A 26 22.83 21.23 -23.67
CA GLU A 26 22.32 22.07 -24.75
C GLU A 26 22.02 23.51 -24.30
N LEU A 27 21.60 23.74 -23.05
CA LEU A 27 21.48 25.09 -22.49
C LEU A 27 22.84 25.77 -22.37
N ASN A 28 23.87 25.08 -21.87
CA ASN A 28 25.23 25.64 -21.78
C ASN A 28 25.77 26.02 -23.17
N ASP A 29 25.51 25.17 -24.16
CA ASP A 29 25.84 25.40 -25.57
C ASP A 29 25.11 26.61 -26.17
N VAL A 30 23.89 26.89 -25.72
CA VAL A 30 23.11 28.03 -26.21
C VAL A 30 23.43 29.31 -25.44
N VAL A 31 23.69 29.26 -24.14
CA VAL A 31 24.23 30.40 -23.36
C VAL A 31 25.55 30.87 -23.97
N ALA A 32 26.41 29.93 -24.39
CA ALA A 32 27.64 30.26 -25.10
C ALA A 32 27.38 30.96 -26.46
N ARG A 33 26.31 30.60 -27.18
CA ARG A 33 25.92 31.22 -28.46
C ARG A 33 25.19 32.55 -28.31
N VAL A 34 24.33 32.69 -27.31
CA VAL A 34 23.61 33.93 -26.98
C VAL A 34 24.58 35.00 -26.49
N ASN A 35 25.62 34.62 -25.74
CA ASN A 35 26.71 35.54 -25.39
C ASN A 35 27.57 35.95 -26.60
N ALA A 36 27.49 35.20 -27.72
CA ALA A 36 28.30 35.43 -28.91
C ALA A 36 27.56 36.14 -30.05
N ILE A 37 26.22 36.20 -30.05
CA ILE A 37 25.44 36.72 -31.18
C ILE A 37 24.22 37.53 -30.72
N ASP A 38 24.23 38.80 -31.12
CA ASP A 38 23.11 39.72 -31.16
C ASP A 38 22.00 39.19 -32.11
N GLY A 39 20.82 38.83 -31.59
CA GLY A 39 19.57 38.85 -32.36
C GLY A 39 19.00 37.57 -33.00
N ASP A 40 19.48 36.35 -32.71
CA ASP A 40 18.82 35.13 -33.23
C ASP A 40 17.54 34.76 -32.44
N LEU A 41 16.41 35.31 -32.87
CA LEU A 41 15.08 35.08 -32.28
C LEU A 41 14.69 33.59 -32.23
N HIS A 42 15.16 32.76 -33.18
CA HIS A 42 14.90 31.33 -33.16
C HIS A 42 15.70 30.63 -32.06
N ALA A 43 16.98 31.00 -31.88
CA ALA A 43 17.79 30.51 -30.78
C ALA A 43 17.19 30.91 -29.42
N VAL A 44 16.73 32.16 -29.27
CA VAL A 44 16.07 32.64 -28.04
C VAL A 44 14.78 31.87 -27.76
N THR A 45 13.93 31.65 -28.77
CA THR A 45 12.65 30.92 -28.61
C THR A 45 12.87 29.45 -28.26
N ALA A 46 13.84 28.79 -28.90
CA ALA A 46 14.21 27.41 -28.57
C ALA A 46 14.77 27.31 -27.15
N THR A 47 15.57 28.29 -26.70
CA THR A 47 16.09 28.36 -25.33
C THR A 47 14.96 28.48 -24.32
N LEU A 48 14.02 29.40 -24.56
CA LEU A 48 12.88 29.60 -23.67
C LEU A 48 12.01 28.34 -23.56
N HIS A 49 11.74 27.68 -24.68
CA HIS A 49 10.98 26.43 -24.68
C HIS A 49 11.67 25.34 -23.84
N LYS A 50 12.98 25.17 -24.02
CA LYS A 50 13.77 24.19 -23.24
C LYS A 50 13.86 24.56 -21.76
N ALA A 51 14.03 25.85 -21.43
CA ALA A 51 14.01 26.34 -20.05
C ALA A 51 12.67 26.04 -19.37
N ASN A 52 11.56 26.18 -20.10
CA ASN A 52 10.22 25.83 -19.60
C ASN A 52 10.07 24.31 -19.37
N ILE A 53 10.61 23.47 -20.25
CA ILE A 53 10.63 22.00 -20.05
C ILE A 53 11.40 21.65 -18.77
N LEU A 54 12.60 22.22 -18.61
CA LEU A 54 13.43 22.01 -17.42
C LEU A 54 12.74 22.49 -16.14
N ALA A 55 12.11 23.65 -16.17
CA ALA A 55 11.34 24.15 -15.04
C ALA A 55 10.20 23.18 -14.67
N GLY A 56 9.51 22.62 -15.66
CA GLY A 56 8.50 21.58 -15.47
C GLY A 56 9.07 20.31 -14.82
N GLN A 57 10.21 19.82 -15.29
CA GLN A 57 10.88 18.64 -14.72
C GLN A 57 11.32 18.89 -13.26
N VAL A 58 11.88 20.06 -12.96
CA VAL A 58 12.26 20.45 -11.59
C VAL A 58 11.03 20.53 -10.67
N ALA A 59 9.89 21.02 -11.18
CA ALA A 59 8.65 21.05 -10.44
C ALA A 59 8.14 19.64 -10.09
N GLU A 60 8.19 18.69 -11.03
CA GLU A 60 7.80 17.30 -10.77
C GLU A 60 8.74 16.58 -9.80
N ILE A 61 10.05 16.81 -9.88
CA ILE A 61 11.02 16.31 -8.90
C ILE A 61 10.72 16.89 -7.51
N THR A 62 10.47 18.19 -7.42
CA THR A 62 10.13 18.87 -6.15
C THR A 62 8.85 18.28 -5.55
N ARG A 63 7.84 18.06 -6.38
CA ARG A 63 6.59 17.42 -5.96
C ARG A 63 6.81 16.00 -5.47
N ALA A 64 7.60 15.20 -6.19
CA ALA A 64 7.95 13.86 -5.74
C ALA A 64 8.69 13.87 -4.40
N CYS A 65 9.53 14.89 -4.16
CA CYS A 65 10.17 15.08 -2.86
C CYS A 65 9.19 15.35 -1.73
N GLN A 66 8.17 16.16 -1.99
CA GLN A 66 7.14 16.46 -1.01
C GLN A 66 6.27 15.22 -0.73
N LEU A 67 5.85 14.51 -1.77
CA LEU A 67 5.04 13.30 -1.66
C LEU A 67 5.79 12.17 -0.95
N ALA A 68 7.09 12.02 -1.22
CA ALA A 68 7.90 11.00 -0.57
C ALA A 68 8.01 11.19 0.95
N LYS A 69 8.00 12.45 1.44
CA LYS A 69 7.97 12.73 2.88
C LYS A 69 6.71 12.21 3.57
N THR A 70 5.61 12.09 2.82
CA THR A 70 4.35 11.49 3.28
C THR A 70 4.22 10.01 2.92
N GLY A 71 5.26 9.41 2.33
CA GLY A 71 5.24 8.02 1.87
C GLY A 71 4.38 7.77 0.62
N VAL A 72 4.06 8.82 -0.14
CA VAL A 72 3.23 8.75 -1.36
C VAL A 72 4.13 8.83 -2.59
N THR A 73 3.92 7.95 -3.55
CA THR A 73 4.71 7.90 -4.78
C THR A 73 4.21 8.89 -5.83
N ASN A 74 5.11 9.62 -6.47
CA ASN A 74 4.76 10.39 -7.68
C ASN A 74 4.84 9.49 -8.91
N SER A 75 3.69 9.01 -9.40
CA SER A 75 3.60 8.18 -10.60
C SER A 75 4.02 8.91 -11.88
N ASN A 76 3.98 10.24 -11.91
CA ASN A 76 4.43 11.03 -13.07
C ASN A 76 5.95 10.98 -13.30
N LEU A 77 6.73 10.52 -12.32
CA LEU A 77 8.17 10.33 -12.50
C LEU A 77 8.49 9.03 -13.24
N LEU A 78 7.56 8.07 -13.29
CA LEU A 78 7.79 6.78 -13.92
C LEU A 78 7.35 6.83 -15.37
N ASP A 79 8.22 6.39 -16.28
CA ASP A 79 7.83 6.20 -17.67
C ASP A 79 7.11 4.85 -17.88
N HIS A 80 6.51 4.69 -19.07
CA HIS A 80 5.72 3.50 -19.37
C HIS A 80 6.55 2.20 -19.36
N GLU A 81 7.82 2.26 -19.79
CA GLU A 81 8.72 1.12 -19.87
C GLU A 81 9.23 0.71 -18.48
N GLU A 82 9.42 1.68 -17.59
CA GLU A 82 9.73 1.48 -16.18
C GLU A 82 8.55 0.81 -15.45
N ILE A 83 7.33 1.25 -15.73
CA ILE A 83 6.09 0.63 -15.24
C ILE A 83 5.98 -0.82 -15.76
N GLU A 84 6.30 -1.09 -17.02
CA GLU A 84 6.31 -2.44 -17.59
C GLU A 84 7.40 -3.33 -16.97
N THR A 85 8.58 -2.77 -16.69
CA THR A 85 9.66 -3.50 -16.02
C THR A 85 9.21 -3.90 -14.60
N ILE A 86 8.54 -2.98 -13.89
CA ILE A 86 7.90 -3.30 -12.60
C ILE A 86 6.88 -4.43 -12.79
N LEU A 87 6.00 -4.38 -13.81
CA LEU A 87 5.04 -5.46 -14.08
C LEU A 87 5.69 -6.83 -14.24
N THR A 88 6.82 -6.92 -14.92
CA THR A 88 7.50 -8.21 -15.14
C THR A 88 8.07 -8.83 -13.87
N GLU A 89 8.50 -8.00 -12.92
CA GLU A 89 9.08 -8.42 -11.63
C GLU A 89 7.99 -8.62 -10.55
N VAL A 90 6.82 -8.03 -10.75
CA VAL A 90 5.66 -8.04 -9.85
C VAL A 90 4.65 -9.14 -10.20
N ASN A 91 4.95 -10.01 -11.17
CA ASN A 91 4.15 -11.19 -11.45
C ASN A 91 3.86 -11.97 -10.15
N ASP A 92 2.60 -12.36 -9.95
CA ASP A 92 1.99 -12.98 -8.76
C ASP A 92 1.56 -12.07 -7.59
N LEU A 93 1.68 -10.74 -7.68
CA LEU A 93 1.08 -9.85 -6.68
C LEU A 93 -0.43 -9.63 -6.94
N PRO A 94 -1.24 -9.36 -5.89
CA PRO A 94 -2.70 -9.27 -6.03
C PRO A 94 -3.19 -8.05 -6.84
N TYR A 95 -2.29 -7.19 -7.32
CA TYR A 95 -2.60 -5.92 -7.97
C TYR A 95 -3.20 -6.12 -9.37
N GLN A 96 -4.13 -5.25 -9.77
CA GLN A 96 -4.77 -5.32 -11.08
C GLN A 96 -3.88 -4.78 -12.20
N ASN A 97 -2.95 -3.87 -11.89
CA ASN A 97 -2.01 -3.26 -12.84
C ASN A 97 -0.83 -2.60 -12.09
N ALA A 98 0.20 -2.18 -12.82
CA ALA A 98 1.39 -1.60 -12.19
C ALA A 98 1.19 -0.20 -11.62
N VAL A 99 0.19 0.55 -12.10
CA VAL A 99 -0.15 1.83 -11.46
C VAL A 99 -0.57 1.54 -10.02
N GLU A 100 -1.46 0.57 -9.81
CA GLU A 100 -1.84 0.14 -8.46
C GLU A 100 -0.66 -0.43 -7.66
N ALA A 101 0.22 -1.21 -8.27
CA ALA A 101 1.42 -1.72 -7.60
C ALA A 101 2.35 -0.59 -7.11
N VAL A 102 2.53 0.45 -7.92
CA VAL A 102 3.32 1.63 -7.59
C VAL A 102 2.69 2.43 -6.45
N GLU A 103 1.37 2.46 -6.33
CA GLU A 103 0.70 3.13 -5.19
C GLU A 103 0.97 2.43 -3.84
N PHE A 104 1.23 1.12 -3.84
CA PHE A 104 1.67 0.39 -2.64
C PHE A 104 3.17 0.58 -2.34
N SER A 105 3.94 1.18 -3.26
CA SER A 105 5.36 1.40 -3.04
C SER A 105 5.61 2.46 -1.98
N ARG A 106 6.71 2.30 -1.25
CA ARG A 106 7.21 3.31 -0.31
C ARG A 106 8.39 4.06 -0.94
N PRO A 107 8.21 5.33 -1.31
CA PRO A 107 9.29 6.13 -1.85
C PRO A 107 10.23 6.61 -0.74
N THR A 108 11.53 6.62 -1.03
CA THR A 108 12.57 7.19 -0.16
C THR A 108 13.49 8.06 -0.99
N ILE A 109 13.95 9.17 -0.40
CA ILE A 109 14.84 10.10 -1.07
C ILE A 109 16.15 10.18 -0.32
N LEU A 110 17.22 9.95 -1.07
CA LEU A 110 18.59 10.12 -0.60
C LEU A 110 19.26 11.21 -1.43
N SER A 111 20.05 12.05 -0.79
CA SER A 111 20.87 13.03 -1.48
C SER A 111 22.23 13.17 -0.85
N ASN A 112 23.25 13.40 -1.68
CA ASN A 112 24.60 13.75 -1.27
C ASN A 112 24.97 15.20 -1.65
N GLY A 113 23.97 16.03 -1.97
CA GLY A 113 24.15 17.44 -2.39
C GLY A 113 24.31 17.66 -3.90
N THR A 114 24.84 16.68 -4.64
CA THR A 114 24.95 16.76 -6.12
C THR A 114 24.03 15.80 -6.86
N THR A 115 23.55 14.77 -6.17
CA THR A 115 22.72 13.71 -6.73
C THR A 115 21.52 13.49 -5.81
N LEU A 116 20.38 13.21 -6.42
CA LEU A 116 19.16 12.82 -5.74
C LEU A 116 18.80 11.40 -6.21
N LEU A 117 18.71 10.46 -5.29
CA LEU A 117 18.19 9.12 -5.56
C LEU A 117 16.76 9.04 -5.04
N TYR A 118 15.85 8.76 -5.95
CA TYR A 118 14.46 8.45 -5.65
C TYR A 118 14.29 6.93 -5.72
N ILE A 119 14.11 6.29 -4.57
CA ILE A 119 14.05 4.84 -4.43
C ILE A 119 12.61 4.43 -4.15
N LEU A 120 12.06 3.52 -4.96
CA LEU A 120 10.74 2.94 -4.75
C LEU A 120 10.87 1.53 -4.16
N ALA A 121 10.44 1.35 -2.92
CA ALA A 121 10.38 0.04 -2.29
C ALA A 121 8.98 -0.57 -2.51
N LEU A 122 8.90 -1.60 -3.35
CA LEU A 122 7.66 -2.34 -3.60
C LEU A 122 7.52 -3.51 -2.59
N PRO A 123 6.39 -3.64 -1.88
CA PRO A 123 6.19 -4.76 -0.98
C PRO A 123 5.97 -6.05 -1.77
N LYS A 124 6.67 -7.12 -1.37
CA LYS A 124 6.35 -8.47 -1.83
C LYS A 124 5.17 -8.98 -1.00
N VAL A 125 4.12 -9.43 -1.68
CA VAL A 125 2.90 -9.92 -1.05
C VAL A 125 2.79 -11.42 -1.32
N SER A 126 2.33 -12.17 -0.33
CA SER A 126 2.00 -13.58 -0.52
C SER A 126 0.80 -13.73 -1.46
N ASN A 127 0.76 -14.83 -2.21
CA ASN A 127 -0.41 -15.17 -3.03
C ASN A 127 -1.62 -15.63 -2.19
N ARG A 128 -1.45 -15.81 -0.87
CA ARG A 128 -2.51 -16.19 0.05
C ARG A 128 -3.50 -15.05 0.21
N ARG A 129 -4.77 -15.35 -0.05
CA ARG A 129 -5.88 -14.40 0.10
C ARG A 129 -6.62 -14.65 1.39
N TYR A 130 -6.97 -13.56 2.06
CA TYR A 130 -7.73 -13.56 3.30
C TYR A 130 -8.98 -12.69 3.12
N GLU A 131 -10.06 -13.10 3.77
CA GLU A 131 -11.20 -12.23 4.01
C GLU A 131 -10.89 -11.35 5.21
N LEU A 132 -11.09 -10.04 5.08
CA LEU A 132 -10.95 -9.10 6.17
C LEU A 132 -12.31 -8.87 6.82
N VAL A 133 -12.47 -9.31 8.07
CA VAL A 133 -13.71 -9.17 8.83
C VAL A 133 -13.52 -8.27 10.04
N ARG A 134 -14.59 -7.55 10.39
CA ARG A 134 -14.64 -6.72 11.59
C ARG A 134 -15.74 -7.19 12.53
N LEU A 135 -15.37 -7.49 13.77
CA LEU A 135 -16.27 -8.01 14.80
C LEU A 135 -16.64 -6.92 15.80
N TYR A 136 -17.95 -6.86 16.07
CA TYR A 136 -18.54 -6.03 17.09
C TYR A 136 -19.27 -6.96 18.07
N PRO A 137 -18.86 -6.99 19.34
CA PRO A 137 -19.46 -7.88 20.31
C PRO A 137 -20.83 -7.35 20.71
N THR A 138 -21.88 -8.16 20.57
CA THR A 138 -23.24 -7.84 21.00
C THR A 138 -23.57 -8.51 22.34
N VAL A 139 -24.51 -7.93 23.08
CA VAL A 139 -25.02 -8.51 24.32
C VAL A 139 -26.18 -9.44 23.98
N SER A 140 -26.10 -10.70 24.41
CA SER A 140 -27.18 -11.68 24.27
C SER A 140 -27.32 -12.48 25.57
N GLY A 141 -28.55 -12.58 26.10
CA GLY A 141 -28.80 -13.27 27.37
C GLY A 141 -28.01 -12.68 28.55
N GLY A 142 -27.77 -11.36 28.55
CA GLY A 142 -26.99 -10.66 29.57
C GLY A 142 -25.49 -10.99 29.57
N ARG A 143 -24.97 -11.55 28.48
CA ARG A 143 -23.56 -11.90 28.30
C ARG A 143 -23.01 -11.29 27.02
N GLN A 144 -21.75 -10.91 27.04
CA GLN A 144 -21.02 -10.36 25.90
C GLN A 144 -19.69 -11.07 25.75
N ILE A 145 -19.34 -11.49 24.53
CA ILE A 145 -18.03 -12.11 24.25
C ILE A 145 -16.93 -11.06 24.45
N VAL A 146 -15.85 -11.44 25.12
CA VAL A 146 -14.63 -10.61 25.21
C VAL A 146 -13.88 -10.71 23.88
N LEU A 147 -13.68 -9.56 23.23
CA LEU A 147 -12.86 -9.44 22.04
C LEU A 147 -11.61 -8.62 22.38
N GLU A 148 -10.44 -9.23 22.31
CA GLU A 148 -9.16 -8.52 22.46
C GLU A 148 -8.85 -7.68 21.21
N HIS A 149 -9.31 -8.13 20.05
CA HIS A 149 -9.15 -7.47 18.77
C HIS A 149 -10.47 -7.42 18.01
N HIS A 150 -10.62 -6.43 17.13
CA HIS A 150 -11.85 -6.21 16.38
C HIS A 150 -11.73 -6.49 14.88
N LYS A 151 -10.51 -6.60 14.35
CA LYS A 151 -10.25 -6.84 12.93
C LYS A 151 -9.50 -8.16 12.78
N PHE A 152 -9.95 -8.99 11.85
CA PHE A 152 -9.36 -10.29 11.61
C PHE A 152 -9.20 -10.53 10.11
N ALA A 153 -8.08 -11.14 9.74
CA ALA A 153 -7.84 -11.67 8.41
C ALA A 153 -7.91 -13.19 8.49
N LEU A 154 -8.85 -13.81 7.78
CA LEU A 154 -9.03 -15.26 7.81
C LEU A 154 -9.12 -15.87 6.42
N ASN A 155 -8.61 -17.08 6.31
CA ASN A 155 -8.86 -17.96 5.17
C ASN A 155 -9.35 -19.32 5.72
N GLY A 156 -9.48 -20.34 4.86
CA GLY A 156 -9.93 -21.67 5.30
C GLY A 156 -9.04 -22.30 6.38
N GLU A 157 -7.75 -21.97 6.40
CA GLU A 157 -6.72 -22.65 7.20
C GLU A 157 -6.24 -21.80 8.38
N GLU A 158 -6.02 -20.51 8.18
CA GLU A 158 -5.33 -19.60 9.09
C GLU A 158 -6.20 -18.38 9.42
N THR A 159 -6.05 -17.89 10.65
CA THR A 159 -6.73 -16.73 11.19
C THR A 159 -5.72 -15.83 11.89
N TYR A 160 -5.71 -14.55 11.51
CA TYR A 160 -4.87 -13.52 12.10
C TYR A 160 -5.73 -12.43 12.71
N ALA A 161 -5.34 -11.94 13.88
CA ALA A 161 -5.81 -10.65 14.38
C ALA A 161 -4.98 -9.53 13.73
N VAL A 162 -5.65 -8.50 13.23
CA VAL A 162 -4.99 -7.31 12.67
C VAL A 162 -4.84 -6.28 13.78
N VAL A 163 -3.62 -6.06 14.23
CA VAL A 163 -3.31 -5.16 15.36
C VAL A 163 -2.76 -3.81 14.93
N GLY A 164 -2.16 -3.73 13.75
CA GLY A 164 -1.60 -2.50 13.20
C GLY A 164 -2.37 -1.95 12.00
N SER A 165 -1.63 -1.29 11.11
CA SER A 165 -2.19 -0.56 9.97
C SER A 165 -1.90 -1.29 8.66
N CYS A 166 -2.96 -1.73 8.00
CA CYS A 166 -2.87 -2.23 6.63
C CYS A 166 -3.04 -1.08 5.63
N SER A 167 -2.39 -1.19 4.48
CA SER A 167 -2.60 -0.29 3.34
C SER A 167 -3.76 -0.79 2.50
N THR A 168 -4.71 0.09 2.18
CA THR A 168 -5.85 -0.24 1.32
C THR A 168 -5.86 0.67 0.10
N ILE A 169 -5.84 0.09 -1.09
CA ILE A 169 -6.00 0.78 -2.37
C ILE A 169 -7.06 0.03 -3.15
N GLY A 170 -8.09 0.75 -3.60
CA GLY A 170 -9.24 0.15 -4.27
C GLY A 170 -9.92 -0.90 -3.39
N ASN A 171 -9.97 -2.14 -3.89
CA ASN A 171 -10.52 -3.30 -3.19
C ASN A 171 -9.44 -4.22 -2.58
N ILE A 172 -8.17 -3.85 -2.66
CA ILE A 172 -7.05 -4.64 -2.16
C ILE A 172 -6.58 -4.05 -0.83
N THR A 173 -6.40 -4.90 0.16
CA THR A 173 -5.77 -4.55 1.42
C THR A 173 -4.54 -5.42 1.63
N VAL A 174 -3.41 -4.77 1.88
CA VAL A 174 -2.12 -5.42 2.16
C VAL A 174 -1.72 -5.08 3.59
N CYS A 175 -1.50 -6.10 4.41
CA CYS A 175 -1.09 -5.96 5.80
C CYS A 175 0.38 -6.39 5.95
N PRO A 176 1.22 -5.59 6.63
CA PRO A 176 2.54 -6.05 7.06
C PRO A 176 2.42 -7.25 8.00
N GLU A 177 3.38 -8.17 7.94
CA GLU A 177 3.36 -9.38 8.78
C GLU A 177 3.50 -9.03 10.27
N GLU A 178 4.31 -8.01 10.58
CA GLU A 178 4.48 -7.47 11.94
C GLU A 178 3.19 -6.91 12.55
N ASP A 179 2.20 -6.56 11.72
CA ASP A 179 0.90 -6.03 12.12
C ASP A 179 -0.17 -7.13 12.23
N LEU A 180 0.22 -8.39 12.08
CA LEU A 180 -0.63 -9.58 12.15
C LEU A 180 -0.20 -10.49 13.31
N ILE A 181 -1.17 -10.91 14.11
CA ILE A 181 -0.95 -11.91 15.17
C ILE A 181 -1.70 -13.17 14.78
N ALA A 182 -0.97 -14.27 14.54
CA ALA A 182 -1.56 -15.57 14.29
C ALA A 182 -2.35 -16.05 15.51
N LEU A 183 -3.59 -16.50 15.29
CA LEU A 183 -4.44 -17.06 16.32
C LEU A 183 -4.41 -18.58 16.26
N GLU A 184 -4.57 -19.22 17.43
CA GLU A 184 -4.75 -20.66 17.48
C GLU A 184 -6.12 -21.04 16.89
N GLU A 185 -6.15 -21.90 15.87
CA GLU A 185 -7.38 -22.27 15.15
C GLU A 185 -8.44 -22.99 16.01
N ASN A 186 -8.04 -23.53 17.17
CA ASN A 186 -8.95 -24.13 18.15
C ASN A 186 -9.49 -23.13 19.19
N SER A 187 -9.01 -21.89 19.17
CA SER A 187 -9.46 -20.84 20.09
C SER A 187 -10.86 -20.31 19.73
N CYS A 188 -11.43 -19.53 20.64
CA CYS A 188 -12.80 -19.00 20.53
C CYS A 188 -13.10 -18.36 19.16
N ILE A 189 -12.33 -17.36 18.75
CA ILE A 189 -12.65 -16.51 17.59
C ILE A 189 -12.52 -17.25 16.26
N PRO A 190 -11.39 -17.93 15.94
CA PRO A 190 -11.28 -18.72 14.71
C PRO A 190 -12.40 -19.76 14.57
N ARG A 191 -12.73 -20.47 15.65
CA ARG A 191 -13.82 -21.45 15.67
C ARG A 191 -15.18 -20.82 15.38
N LEU A 192 -15.50 -19.69 16.02
CA LEU A 192 -16.75 -18.98 15.76
C LEU A 192 -16.86 -18.48 14.31
N LEU A 193 -15.78 -17.88 13.79
CA LEU A 193 -15.76 -17.34 12.43
C LEU A 193 -15.90 -18.42 11.36
N LYS A 194 -15.34 -19.60 11.61
CA LYS A 194 -15.40 -20.75 10.70
C LYS A 194 -16.63 -21.65 10.94
N GLY A 195 -17.56 -21.24 11.79
CA GLY A 195 -18.83 -21.95 12.04
C GLY A 195 -18.71 -23.21 12.91
N GLY A 196 -17.59 -23.37 13.64
CA GLY A 196 -17.38 -24.46 14.58
C GLY A 196 -17.91 -24.18 15.98
N HIS A 197 -18.01 -25.23 16.80
CA HIS A 197 -18.25 -25.08 18.25
C HIS A 197 -17.03 -24.44 18.92
N ALA A 198 -17.26 -23.43 19.75
CA ALA A 198 -16.23 -22.62 20.39
C ALA A 198 -16.49 -22.48 21.90
N SER A 199 -15.44 -22.49 22.71
CA SER A 199 -15.48 -22.10 24.12
C SER A 199 -14.90 -20.70 24.25
N CYS A 200 -15.69 -19.74 24.74
CA CYS A 200 -15.36 -18.33 24.76
C CYS A 200 -15.51 -17.74 26.16
N SER A 201 -14.71 -16.71 26.45
CA SER A 201 -14.85 -15.90 27.67
C SER A 201 -15.93 -14.85 27.49
N TYR A 202 -16.77 -14.67 28.51
CA TYR A 202 -17.90 -13.73 28.49
C TYR A 202 -17.85 -12.78 29.68
N LEU A 203 -18.18 -11.52 29.44
CA LEU A 203 -18.52 -10.54 30.47
C LEU A 203 -20.03 -10.58 30.70
N ARG A 204 -20.43 -10.42 31.96
CA ARG A 204 -21.83 -10.19 32.32
C ARG A 204 -22.14 -8.72 32.03
N SER A 205 -23.12 -8.47 31.16
CA SER A 205 -23.56 -7.12 30.82
C SER A 205 -25.06 -7.00 31.02
N ASN A 206 -25.48 -5.95 31.71
CA ASN A 206 -26.88 -5.66 31.99
C ASN A 206 -27.48 -4.69 30.95
N GLU A 207 -26.69 -4.27 29.96
CA GLU A 207 -27.09 -3.31 28.93
C GLU A 207 -27.37 -4.03 27.61
N GLU A 208 -28.64 -4.13 27.23
CA GLU A 208 -29.03 -4.53 25.86
C GLU A 208 -28.80 -3.35 24.91
N VAL A 209 -27.55 -3.10 24.52
CA VAL A 209 -27.27 -2.11 23.48
C VAL A 209 -27.48 -2.76 22.11
N VAL A 210 -28.69 -2.61 21.58
CA VAL A 210 -29.00 -2.93 20.17
C VAL A 210 -28.43 -1.81 19.29
N GLN A 211 -27.26 -2.01 18.69
CA GLN A 211 -26.78 -1.13 17.63
C GLN A 211 -27.25 -1.62 16.27
N THR A 212 -27.98 -0.77 15.55
CA THR A 212 -28.40 -1.02 14.17
C THR A 212 -27.16 -1.09 13.27
N ILE A 213 -26.90 -2.26 12.71
CA ILE A 213 -25.79 -2.46 11.78
C ILE A 213 -26.17 -1.86 10.42
N LEU A 214 -25.53 -0.75 10.04
CA LEU A 214 -25.54 -0.27 8.66
C LEU A 214 -24.64 -1.20 7.83
N LYS A 215 -25.26 -1.94 6.90
CA LYS A 215 -24.65 -2.96 6.04
C LYS A 215 -23.40 -2.45 5.29
N GLY A 216 -22.27 -3.10 5.57
CA GLY A 216 -21.14 -3.27 4.65
C GLY A 216 -20.74 -4.75 4.63
N SER A 217 -20.90 -5.38 3.47
CA SER A 217 -20.46 -6.73 3.04
C SER A 217 -20.60 -7.91 4.04
N LYS A 218 -21.78 -8.55 3.96
CA LYS A 218 -22.18 -9.90 4.43
C LYS A 218 -21.67 -10.42 5.77
N GLN A 219 -22.39 -9.96 6.79
CA GLN A 219 -22.66 -10.70 8.01
C GLN A 219 -23.73 -11.77 7.78
N ASN A 220 -23.55 -12.94 8.41
CA ASN A 220 -24.63 -13.72 9.03
C ASN A 220 -24.00 -14.68 10.05
N LEU A 221 -23.97 -14.27 11.33
CA LEU A 221 -23.85 -15.21 12.44
C LEU A 221 -25.21 -15.21 13.16
N ASN A 222 -26.11 -16.07 12.71
CA ASN A 222 -27.31 -16.42 13.46
C ASN A 222 -26.96 -17.61 14.34
N ILE A 223 -26.70 -17.39 15.64
CA ILE A 223 -26.68 -18.47 16.61
C ILE A 223 -28.10 -18.60 17.18
N GLY A 224 -28.93 -19.37 16.48
CA GLY A 224 -30.15 -19.93 17.03
C GLY A 224 -29.77 -21.08 17.95
N GLY A 225 -29.83 -20.85 19.26
CA GLY A 225 -29.65 -21.91 20.26
C GLY A 225 -30.84 -22.85 20.25
N ASN A 226 -30.56 -24.15 20.19
CA ASN A 226 -31.42 -25.16 20.80
C ASN A 226 -30.51 -26.19 21.47
N SER A 227 -30.18 -25.94 22.73
CA SER A 227 -29.77 -27.01 23.64
C SER A 227 -30.80 -27.04 24.76
N HIS A 228 -31.63 -28.07 24.70
CA HIS A 228 -32.58 -28.41 25.76
C HIS A 228 -31.82 -28.56 27.08
N PHE A 229 -32.13 -27.70 28.04
CA PHE A 229 -32.00 -28.02 29.46
C PHE A 229 -33.08 -29.05 29.79
N ASN A 230 -32.67 -30.26 30.19
CA ASN A 230 -33.51 -31.10 31.03
C ASN A 230 -33.01 -30.94 32.46
N GLU A 231 -33.82 -30.28 33.28
CA GLU A 231 -33.82 -30.44 34.74
C GLU A 231 -34.62 -31.70 35.08
N ALA A 232 -33.95 -32.69 35.65
CA ALA A 232 -34.43 -33.66 36.65
C ALA A 232 -33.25 -34.52 37.11
#